data_AF-A0A0F9EIP5-F1
#
_entry.id   AF-A0A0F9EIP5-F1
#
_cell.length_a   1.000
_cell.length_b   1.000
_cell.length_c   1.000
_cell.angle_alpha   90.00
_cell.angle_beta   90.00
_cell.angle_gamma   90.00
#
_symmetry.space_group_name_H-M   'P 1'
#
loop_
_entity.id
_entity.type
_entity.pdbx_description
1 polymer ?
#
loop_
_entity_poly.entity_id
_entity_poly.type
_entity_poly.pdbx_seq_one_letter_code
_entity_poly.pdbx_strand_id
1 'polypeptide(L)'
;IEKGNTIRFFIWWKDIQKQKGGDYFDSRDSRVDIDLSAVMYDNDWKYLEHVSYTNLRSEKYHVVHSGDITSAPEGASEFLDIDIDSVLKYGGRYIVMSLNSFTSQSFLSIPKCFVGWMVRKNPNSNEIYEPSTVENKIDLSANTRICIPVIINLLDRKIIWTDLAFKKNPYWVNNIEGNQKGMVLIGQAFTSMNRMNLYDLFMMHVLARGKLVETKDEADNIFSIDDGITPFDLDIIASKYML
;
A
#
# COMPACT_ATOMS: atom_id res chain seq x y z
N ILE A 1 -11.95 -13.06 -15.71
CA ILE A 1 -12.18 -12.86 -14.26
C ILE A 1 -13.04 -11.61 -14.14
N GLU A 2 -14.26 -11.71 -13.61
CA GLU A 2 -15.12 -10.53 -13.37
C GLU A 2 -14.35 -9.54 -12.47
N LYS A 3 -14.16 -8.32 -12.96
CA LYS A 3 -13.37 -7.29 -12.27
C LYS A 3 -14.08 -6.91 -10.97
N GLY A 4 -13.49 -7.25 -9.82
CA GLY A 4 -13.97 -6.72 -8.55
C GLY A 4 -13.90 -5.20 -8.54
N ASN A 5 -14.88 -4.57 -7.89
CA ASN A 5 -15.05 -3.11 -7.86
C ASN A 5 -14.63 -2.47 -6.55
N THR A 6 -14.25 -3.28 -5.57
CA THR A 6 -13.89 -2.82 -4.24
C THR A 6 -12.41 -3.07 -4.01
N ILE A 7 -11.72 -2.06 -3.49
CA ILE A 7 -10.35 -2.22 -3.01
C ILE A 7 -10.44 -2.40 -1.49
N ARG A 8 -9.86 -3.49 -0.99
CA ARG A 8 -9.69 -3.72 0.44
C ARG A 8 -8.24 -3.52 0.79
N PHE A 9 -7.95 -2.53 1.60
CA PHE A 9 -6.68 -2.44 2.32
C PHE A 9 -6.73 -3.32 3.57
N PHE A 10 -5.59 -3.87 3.95
CA PHE A 10 -5.47 -4.61 5.19
C PHE A 10 -4.11 -4.41 5.86
N ILE A 11 -4.11 -4.53 7.18
CA ILE A 11 -2.93 -4.61 8.02
C ILE A 11 -3.11 -5.81 8.94
N TRP A 12 -2.02 -6.50 9.24
CA TRP A 12 -1.97 -7.52 10.27
C TRP A 12 -0.74 -7.27 11.13
N TRP A 13 -0.90 -7.41 12.44
CA TRP A 13 0.20 -7.28 13.39
C TRP A 13 -0.04 -8.14 14.62
N LYS A 14 1.00 -8.31 15.43
CA LYS A 14 0.96 -8.97 16.74
C LYS A 14 1.66 -8.11 17.79
N ASP A 15 1.12 -8.09 19.01
CA ASP A 15 1.73 -7.43 20.17
C ASP A 15 3.15 -7.98 20.42
N ILE A 16 4.02 -7.12 20.96
CA ILE A 16 5.38 -7.49 21.31
C ILE A 16 5.34 -8.33 22.59
N GLN A 17 5.85 -9.57 22.53
CA GLN A 17 5.94 -10.41 23.72
C GLN A 17 6.92 -9.84 24.72
N LYS A 18 6.52 -9.74 25.99
CA LYS A 18 7.42 -9.37 27.08
C LYS A 18 8.52 -10.43 27.23
N GLN A 19 9.77 -10.00 27.32
CA GLN A 19 10.85 -10.90 27.69
C GLN A 19 10.67 -11.34 29.16
N LYS A 20 10.76 -12.66 29.42
CA LYS A 20 10.78 -13.17 30.79
C LYS A 20 12.10 -12.77 31.44
N GLY A 21 12.06 -11.87 32.42
CA GLY A 21 13.19 -11.54 33.30
C GLY A 21 13.81 -10.15 33.14
N GLY A 22 13.21 -9.24 32.36
CA GLY A 22 13.63 -7.83 32.32
C GLY A 22 12.89 -6.99 33.36
N ASP A 23 13.65 -6.21 34.14
CA ASP A 23 13.12 -5.28 35.14
C ASP A 23 12.08 -4.33 34.54
N TYR A 24 10.88 -4.31 35.12
CA TYR A 24 9.85 -3.25 35.10
C TYR A 24 9.82 -2.30 33.87
N PHE A 25 9.91 -2.83 32.65
CA PHE A 25 9.53 -2.05 31.46
C PHE A 25 8.01 -2.00 31.37
N ASP A 26 7.49 -0.78 31.25
CA ASP A 26 6.07 -0.42 31.32
C ASP A 26 5.20 -1.39 30.49
N SER A 27 4.09 -1.85 31.09
CA SER A 27 3.04 -2.62 30.43
C SER A 27 2.54 -2.03 29.10
N ARG A 28 2.80 -0.75 28.83
CA ARG A 28 2.51 -0.06 27.58
C ARG A 28 3.45 -0.41 26.42
N ASP A 29 4.68 -0.88 26.66
CA ASP A 29 5.64 -1.15 25.59
C ASP A 29 5.33 -2.42 24.79
N SER A 30 4.60 -3.36 25.38
CA SER A 30 4.20 -4.61 24.70
C SER A 30 2.97 -4.46 23.80
N ARG A 31 2.07 -3.53 24.12
CA ARG A 31 0.81 -3.34 23.38
C ARG A 31 1.11 -2.60 22.08
N VAL A 32 0.71 -3.17 20.95
CA VAL A 32 0.92 -2.57 19.63
C VAL A 32 -0.42 -2.16 19.04
N ASP A 33 -0.50 -0.90 18.67
CA ASP A 33 -1.66 -0.23 18.09
C ASP A 33 -1.26 0.43 16.78
N ILE A 34 -1.81 -0.06 15.66
CA ILE A 34 -1.48 0.37 14.31
C ILE A 34 -2.76 0.85 13.63
N ASP A 35 -2.83 2.15 13.36
CA ASP A 35 -3.96 2.75 12.65
C ASP A 35 -3.86 2.44 11.15
N LEU A 36 -4.91 1.83 10.58
CA LEU A 36 -5.15 1.80 9.14
C LEU A 36 -5.98 3.02 8.71
N SER A 37 -5.57 3.70 7.64
CA SER A 37 -6.32 4.83 7.11
C SER A 37 -6.17 4.97 5.59
N ALA A 38 -7.14 5.65 4.98
CA ALA A 38 -7.08 6.03 3.58
C ALA A 38 -7.61 7.45 3.36
N VAL A 39 -7.07 8.16 2.37
CA VAL A 39 -7.56 9.47 1.95
C VAL A 39 -7.88 9.48 0.47
N MET A 40 -9.03 10.04 0.13
CA MET A 40 -9.48 10.22 -1.25
C MET A 40 -9.24 11.66 -1.70
N TYR A 41 -8.74 11.81 -2.93
CA TYR A 41 -8.49 13.10 -3.57
C TYR A 41 -9.08 13.13 -4.98
N ASP A 42 -9.42 14.33 -5.44
CA ASP A 42 -9.86 14.58 -6.82
C ASP A 42 -8.68 14.68 -7.81
N ASN A 43 -8.97 15.04 -9.05
CA ASN A 43 -7.98 15.22 -10.12
C ASN A 43 -6.90 16.27 -9.81
N ASP A 44 -7.22 17.28 -9.00
CA ASP A 44 -6.34 18.39 -8.65
C ASP A 44 -5.64 18.16 -7.30
N TRP A 45 -5.71 16.93 -6.76
CA TRP A 45 -5.25 16.60 -5.41
C TRP A 45 -5.98 17.39 -4.30
N LYS A 46 -7.21 17.87 -4.55
CA LYS A 46 -8.04 18.45 -3.49
C LYS A 46 -8.63 17.32 -2.66
N TYR A 47 -8.57 17.53 -1.35
CA TYR A 47 -9.11 16.59 -0.37
C TYR A 47 -10.63 16.39 -0.59
N LEU A 48 -11.07 15.13 -0.64
CA LEU A 48 -12.49 14.78 -0.71
C LEU A 48 -13.01 14.27 0.63
N GLU A 49 -12.44 13.15 1.08
CA GLU A 49 -12.80 12.51 2.35
C GLU A 49 -11.65 11.61 2.81
N HIS A 50 -11.60 11.28 4.11
CA HIS A 50 -10.69 10.27 4.66
C HIS A 50 -11.48 9.25 5.45
N VAL A 51 -10.93 8.05 5.58
CA VAL A 51 -11.43 7.00 6.46
C VAL A 51 -10.30 6.52 7.35
N SER A 52 -10.62 6.39 8.63
CA SER A 52 -9.70 6.14 9.76
C SER A 52 -10.51 5.66 10.96
N TYR A 53 -9.85 5.40 12.10
CA TYR A 53 -10.53 5.10 13.36
C TYR A 53 -11.49 6.22 13.83
N THR A 54 -11.26 7.48 13.43
CA THR A 54 -12.13 8.62 13.73
C THR A 54 -13.32 8.77 12.76
N ASN A 55 -13.25 8.15 11.57
CA ASN A 55 -14.30 8.18 10.55
C ASN A 55 -14.40 6.81 9.85
N LEU A 56 -15.13 5.87 10.46
CA LEU A 56 -15.14 4.46 10.04
C LEU A 56 -15.95 4.17 8.77
N ARG A 57 -16.84 5.07 8.34
CA ARG A 57 -17.77 4.81 7.24
C ARG A 57 -18.01 6.06 6.42
N SER A 58 -18.18 5.88 5.12
CA SER A 58 -18.69 6.92 4.22
C SER A 58 -19.86 6.37 3.43
N GLU A 59 -21.05 6.92 3.63
CA GLU A 59 -22.23 6.56 2.82
C GLU A 59 -22.07 7.04 1.37
N LYS A 60 -21.42 8.18 1.17
CA LYS A 60 -21.22 8.77 -0.17
C LYS A 60 -20.28 7.92 -1.02
N TYR A 61 -19.18 7.46 -0.45
CA TYR A 61 -18.13 6.70 -1.15
C TYR A 61 -18.16 5.19 -0.85
N HIS A 62 -19.26 4.71 -0.23
CA HIS A 62 -19.45 3.32 0.19
C HIS A 62 -18.19 2.71 0.85
N VAL A 63 -17.59 3.46 1.78
CA VAL A 63 -16.38 3.03 2.49
C VAL A 63 -16.75 2.38 3.81
N VAL A 64 -16.06 1.29 4.15
CA VAL A 64 -16.24 0.57 5.42
C VAL A 64 -14.89 0.21 6.02
N HIS A 65 -14.61 0.73 7.22
CA HIS A 65 -13.53 0.28 8.10
C HIS A 65 -14.04 -0.84 9.01
N SER A 66 -13.21 -1.84 9.30
CA SER A 66 -13.56 -2.96 10.19
C SER A 66 -13.72 -2.59 11.67
N GLY A 67 -13.41 -1.35 12.04
CA GLY A 67 -13.20 -0.91 13.43
C GLY A 67 -11.73 -0.74 13.77
N ASP A 68 -11.47 -0.35 15.02
CA ASP A 68 -10.15 -0.01 15.56
C ASP A 68 -9.75 -1.04 16.64
N ILE A 69 -8.74 -1.84 16.35
CA ILE A 69 -8.16 -2.86 17.22
C ILE A 69 -6.90 -2.25 17.83
N THR A 70 -6.89 -2.08 19.15
CA THR A 70 -5.78 -1.39 19.84
C THR A 70 -4.77 -2.33 20.52
N SER A 71 -4.98 -3.65 20.40
CA SER A 71 -4.12 -4.70 20.96
C SER A 71 -4.35 -6.03 20.24
N ALA A 72 -3.26 -6.70 19.86
CA ALA A 72 -3.27 -7.94 19.09
C ALA A 72 -2.41 -9.03 19.74
N PRO A 73 -2.77 -9.56 20.93
CA PRO A 73 -1.93 -10.52 21.67
C PRO A 73 -1.71 -11.85 20.93
N GLU A 74 -2.69 -12.28 20.12
CA GLU A 74 -2.56 -13.46 19.24
C GLU A 74 -2.39 -13.11 17.76
N GLY A 75 -2.29 -11.82 17.46
CA GLY A 75 -2.34 -11.28 16.12
C GLY A 75 -3.77 -10.88 15.73
N ALA A 76 -3.89 -9.81 14.98
CA ALA A 76 -5.17 -9.27 14.53
C ALA A 76 -5.01 -8.62 13.15
N SER A 77 -6.15 -8.43 12.48
CA SER A 77 -6.21 -7.68 11.23
C SER A 77 -7.29 -6.62 11.26
N GLU A 78 -6.98 -5.51 10.61
CA GLU A 78 -7.96 -4.51 10.21
C GLU A 78 -8.10 -4.46 8.70
N PHE A 79 -9.27 -4.03 8.26
CA PHE A 79 -9.66 -3.94 6.86
C PHE A 79 -10.32 -2.60 6.58
N LEU A 80 -10.06 -2.05 5.39
CA LEU A 80 -10.68 -0.84 4.90
C LEU A 80 -11.10 -1.07 3.45
N ASP A 81 -12.42 -1.16 3.24
CA ASP A 81 -13.05 -1.41 1.94
C ASP A 81 -13.51 -0.11 1.30
N ILE A 82 -13.10 0.15 0.06
CA ILE A 82 -13.49 1.32 -0.73
C ILE A 82 -14.05 0.87 -2.07
N ASP A 83 -15.27 1.30 -2.40
CA ASP A 83 -15.89 1.05 -3.70
C ASP A 83 -15.35 2.04 -4.75
N ILE A 84 -14.68 1.52 -5.78
CA ILE A 84 -14.01 2.32 -6.81
C ILE A 84 -15.01 3.18 -7.58
N ASP A 85 -16.13 2.58 -8.01
CA ASP A 85 -17.10 3.29 -8.87
C ASP A 85 -17.76 4.44 -8.13
N SER A 86 -18.07 4.30 -6.84
CA SER A 86 -18.61 5.41 -6.04
C SER A 86 -17.61 6.55 -5.90
N VAL A 87 -16.32 6.26 -5.69
CA VAL A 87 -15.27 7.28 -5.64
C VAL A 87 -15.17 8.02 -6.97
N LEU A 88 -15.12 7.31 -8.09
CA LEU A 88 -15.10 7.89 -9.43
C LEU A 88 -16.36 8.72 -9.71
N LYS A 89 -17.55 8.20 -9.39
CA LYS A 89 -18.84 8.86 -9.58
C LYS A 89 -18.91 10.22 -8.88
N TYR A 90 -18.28 10.33 -7.72
CA TYR A 90 -18.28 11.56 -6.92
C TYR A 90 -16.97 12.36 -7.02
N GLY A 91 -16.25 12.21 -8.14
CA GLY A 91 -15.13 13.08 -8.54
C GLY A 91 -13.77 12.71 -7.95
N GLY A 92 -13.65 11.58 -7.26
CA GLY A 92 -12.39 11.06 -6.78
C GLY A 92 -11.56 10.41 -7.86
N ARG A 93 -10.24 10.57 -7.77
CA ARG A 93 -9.24 9.98 -8.66
C ARG A 93 -8.19 9.20 -7.91
N TYR A 94 -7.73 9.71 -6.78
CA TYR A 94 -6.62 9.12 -6.04
C TYR A 94 -7.08 8.61 -4.69
N ILE A 95 -6.62 7.42 -4.32
CA ILE A 95 -6.72 6.87 -2.97
C ILE A 95 -5.30 6.69 -2.44
N VAL A 96 -5.02 7.26 -1.27
CA VAL A 96 -3.72 7.12 -0.60
C VAL A 96 -3.91 6.30 0.66
N MET A 97 -3.22 5.16 0.75
CA MET A 97 -3.19 4.33 1.95
C MET A 97 -2.16 4.87 2.94
N SER A 98 -2.47 4.86 4.22
CA SER A 98 -1.56 5.28 5.28
C SER A 98 -1.67 4.36 6.49
N LEU A 99 -0.52 4.03 7.05
CA LEU A 99 -0.38 3.33 8.33
C LEU A 99 0.36 4.20 9.33
N ASN A 100 -0.07 4.15 10.59
CA ASN A 100 0.57 4.88 11.67
C ASN A 100 0.65 4.00 12.93
N SER A 101 1.84 3.91 13.55
CA SER A 101 1.97 3.29 14.86
C SER A 101 1.55 4.27 15.95
N PHE A 102 0.30 4.12 16.41
CA PHE A 102 -0.30 4.98 17.43
C PHE A 102 0.47 4.88 18.77
N THR A 103 0.83 3.67 19.17
CA THR A 103 1.66 3.40 20.36
C THR A 103 3.15 3.68 20.17
N SER A 104 3.55 4.27 19.03
CA SER A 104 4.90 4.80 18.76
C SER A 104 6.04 3.78 18.64
N GLN A 105 5.74 2.48 18.54
CA GLN A 105 6.74 1.49 18.20
C GLN A 105 7.21 1.67 16.76
N SER A 106 8.45 1.27 16.51
CA SER A 106 8.98 1.19 15.16
C SER A 106 8.45 -0.08 14.49
N PHE A 107 8.14 -0.06 13.20
CA PHE A 107 7.75 -1.28 12.48
C PHE A 107 8.84 -2.36 12.58
N LEU A 108 10.13 -1.99 12.59
CA LEU A 108 11.25 -2.90 12.84
C LEU A 108 11.15 -3.65 14.19
N SER A 109 10.56 -3.03 15.22
CA SER A 109 10.43 -3.66 16.54
C SER A 109 9.23 -4.59 16.69
N ILE A 110 8.34 -4.63 15.69
CA ILE A 110 7.13 -5.46 15.71
C ILE A 110 7.45 -6.77 14.96
N PRO A 111 7.52 -7.93 15.65
CA PRO A 111 8.09 -9.16 15.07
C PRO A 111 7.41 -9.67 13.81
N LYS A 112 6.10 -9.41 13.69
CA LYS A 112 5.30 -9.76 12.52
C LYS A 112 4.30 -8.63 12.30
N CYS A 113 4.52 -7.85 11.25
CA CYS A 113 3.65 -6.76 10.85
C CYS A 113 3.69 -6.67 9.33
N PHE A 114 2.53 -6.77 8.68
CA PHE A 114 2.47 -6.71 7.22
C PHE A 114 1.17 -6.07 6.75
N VAL A 115 1.28 -5.42 5.61
CA VAL A 115 0.23 -4.63 4.99
C VAL A 115 -0.03 -5.12 3.59
N GLY A 116 -1.22 -4.89 3.06
CA GLY A 116 -1.47 -5.16 1.66
C GLY A 116 -2.81 -4.66 1.18
N TRP A 117 -3.13 -5.07 -0.04
CA TRP A 117 -4.43 -4.79 -0.64
C TRP A 117 -4.91 -5.98 -1.47
N MET A 118 -6.22 -6.05 -1.63
CA MET A 118 -6.91 -7.07 -2.41
C MET A 118 -8.10 -6.45 -3.14
N VAL A 119 -8.48 -7.04 -4.27
CA VAL A 119 -9.67 -6.63 -5.03
C VAL A 119 -10.83 -7.54 -4.66
N ARG A 120 -11.96 -6.93 -4.27
CA ARG A 120 -13.19 -7.60 -3.84
C ARG A 120 -14.36 -7.22 -4.75
N LYS A 121 -15.42 -8.06 -4.76
CA LYS A 121 -16.63 -7.77 -5.52
C LYS A 121 -17.47 -6.67 -4.90
N ASN A 122 -17.67 -6.70 -3.58
CA ASN A 122 -18.48 -5.73 -2.83
C ASN A 122 -17.80 -5.35 -1.51
N PRO A 123 -18.04 -4.14 -0.96
CA PRO A 123 -17.63 -3.78 0.39
C PRO A 123 -18.29 -4.68 1.44
N ASN A 124 -17.61 -4.92 2.55
CA ASN A 124 -18.12 -5.63 3.72
C ASN A 124 -18.62 -7.07 3.43
N SER A 125 -17.97 -7.79 2.53
CA SER A 125 -18.38 -9.15 2.11
C SER A 125 -18.24 -10.26 3.18
N ASN A 126 -17.98 -9.94 4.45
CA ASN A 126 -17.76 -10.88 5.57
C ASN A 126 -16.66 -11.95 5.39
N GLU A 127 -15.95 -11.97 4.26
CA GLU A 127 -14.80 -12.85 4.05
C GLU A 127 -13.60 -12.29 4.82
N ILE A 128 -13.26 -12.94 5.94
CA ILE A 128 -12.26 -12.48 6.90
C ILE A 128 -10.90 -12.28 6.22
N TYR A 129 -10.50 -13.20 5.34
CA TYR A 129 -9.27 -13.12 4.55
C TYR A 129 -9.32 -14.22 3.49
N GLU A 130 -9.24 -13.87 2.21
CA GLU A 130 -9.18 -14.86 1.13
C GLU A 130 -7.81 -14.74 0.45
N PRO A 131 -6.84 -15.61 0.77
CA PRO A 131 -5.45 -15.49 0.30
C PRO A 131 -5.31 -15.41 -1.23
N SER A 132 -6.19 -16.08 -1.98
CA SER A 132 -6.20 -16.05 -3.46
C SER A 132 -6.60 -14.72 -4.07
N THR A 133 -7.15 -13.79 -3.28
CA THR A 133 -7.54 -12.44 -3.74
C THR A 133 -6.51 -11.37 -3.36
N VAL A 134 -5.46 -11.75 -2.61
CA VAL A 134 -4.39 -10.83 -2.23
C VAL A 134 -3.57 -10.49 -3.47
N GLU A 135 -3.65 -9.23 -3.89
CA GLU A 135 -2.87 -8.69 -5.00
C GLU A 135 -1.44 -8.40 -4.55
N ASN A 136 -1.28 -7.92 -3.32
CA ASN A 136 0.04 -7.70 -2.76
C ASN A 136 0.08 -7.77 -1.23
N LYS A 137 1.26 -8.12 -0.72
CA LYS A 137 1.59 -8.16 0.70
C LYS A 137 3.02 -7.63 0.89
N ILE A 138 3.17 -6.65 1.77
CA ILE A 138 4.43 -5.98 2.10
C ILE A 138 4.71 -6.20 3.59
N ASP A 139 5.87 -6.74 3.93
CA ASP A 139 6.31 -6.87 5.32
C ASP A 139 6.88 -5.53 5.81
N LEU A 140 6.33 -5.01 6.91
CA LEU A 140 6.75 -3.75 7.51
C LEU A 140 7.94 -4.00 8.45
N SER A 141 9.14 -3.80 7.92
CA SER A 141 10.40 -4.09 8.62
C SER A 141 11.34 -2.88 8.74
N ALA A 142 10.88 -1.69 8.32
CA ALA A 142 11.67 -0.46 8.38
C ALA A 142 11.70 0.16 9.79
N ASN A 143 12.79 0.85 10.13
CA ASN A 143 12.90 1.57 11.40
C ASN A 143 12.13 2.91 11.38
N THR A 144 10.82 2.84 11.20
CA THR A 144 9.88 3.94 10.96
C THR A 144 8.55 3.68 11.66
N ARG A 145 7.71 4.71 11.80
CA ARG A 145 6.42 4.65 12.51
C ARG A 145 5.21 4.99 11.63
N ILE A 146 5.46 5.62 10.49
CA ILE A 146 4.44 5.92 9.49
C ILE A 146 4.86 5.25 8.19
N CYS A 147 3.92 4.65 7.48
CA CYS A 147 4.13 4.07 6.16
C CYS A 147 3.00 4.49 5.23
N ILE A 148 3.36 4.97 4.04
CA ILE A 148 2.45 5.19 2.92
C ILE A 148 2.93 4.18 1.88
N PRO A 149 2.32 2.99 1.78
CA PRO A 149 2.82 1.94 0.90
C PRO A 149 2.37 2.12 -0.54
N VAL A 150 1.17 2.69 -0.75
CA VAL A 150 0.52 2.73 -2.05
C VAL A 150 -0.36 3.96 -2.27
N ILE A 151 -0.33 4.46 -3.50
CA ILE A 151 -1.30 5.40 -4.07
C ILE A 151 -2.00 4.70 -5.23
N ILE A 152 -3.32 4.72 -5.26
CA ILE A 152 -4.12 4.15 -6.34
C ILE A 152 -4.71 5.27 -7.17
N ASN A 153 -4.38 5.29 -8.46
CA ASN A 153 -4.97 6.17 -9.45
C ASN A 153 -6.11 5.40 -10.15
N LEU A 154 -7.34 5.74 -9.78
CA LEU A 154 -8.55 5.04 -10.18
C LEU A 154 -8.88 5.22 -11.66
N LEU A 155 -8.63 6.41 -12.20
CA LEU A 155 -8.89 6.71 -13.63
C LEU A 155 -7.96 5.90 -14.54
N ASP A 156 -6.67 5.92 -14.23
CA ASP A 156 -5.67 5.20 -15.03
C ASP A 156 -5.58 3.71 -14.66
N ARG A 157 -6.35 3.26 -13.64
CA ARG A 157 -6.28 1.93 -13.02
C ARG A 157 -4.85 1.51 -12.69
N LYS A 158 -4.09 2.44 -12.12
CA LYS A 158 -2.67 2.25 -11.75
C LYS A 158 -2.50 2.19 -10.24
N ILE A 159 -1.64 1.27 -9.82
CA ILE A 159 -1.15 1.16 -8.45
C ILE A 159 0.26 1.73 -8.46
N ILE A 160 0.50 2.76 -7.65
CA ILE A 160 1.77 3.46 -7.54
C ILE A 160 2.38 3.09 -6.19
N TRP A 161 3.46 2.35 -6.23
CA TRP A 161 4.22 1.96 -5.05
C TRP A 161 5.06 3.16 -4.62
N THR A 162 4.88 3.55 -3.37
CA THR A 162 5.51 4.75 -2.83
C THR A 162 6.78 4.44 -2.06
N ASP A 163 6.84 3.30 -1.36
CA ASP A 163 7.93 2.94 -0.45
C ASP A 163 8.31 4.10 0.52
N LEU A 164 7.29 4.87 0.93
CA LEU A 164 7.48 6.03 1.78
C LEU A 164 7.25 5.65 3.23
N ALA A 165 8.25 5.90 4.07
CA ALA A 165 8.15 5.65 5.49
C ALA A 165 8.85 6.75 6.29
N PHE A 166 8.28 7.11 7.44
CA PHE A 166 8.77 8.22 8.27
C PHE A 166 8.97 7.78 9.73
N LYS A 167 10.04 8.30 10.36
CA LYS A 167 10.31 8.04 11.79
C LYS A 167 9.37 8.77 12.74
N LYS A 168 8.92 9.97 12.33
CA LYS A 168 8.01 10.84 13.07
C LYS A 168 7.18 11.64 12.08
N ASN A 169 5.99 12.09 12.49
CA ASN A 169 5.23 13.03 11.67
C ASN A 169 6.03 14.35 11.54
N PRO A 170 6.16 14.92 10.33
CA PRO A 170 6.81 16.23 10.13
C PRO A 170 6.19 17.38 10.94
N TYR A 171 4.94 17.25 11.41
CA TYR A 171 4.20 18.31 12.12
C TYR A 171 3.69 17.93 13.53
N TRP A 172 4.24 16.89 14.18
CA TRP A 172 3.87 16.51 15.57
C TRP A 172 2.42 16.07 15.81
N VAL A 173 1.65 15.72 14.77
CA VAL A 173 0.29 15.18 14.90
C VAL A 173 0.31 13.69 14.54
N ASN A 174 -0.34 12.82 15.32
CA ASN A 174 -0.32 11.36 15.06
C ASN A 174 -1.47 10.88 14.17
N ASN A 175 -2.12 11.77 13.42
CA ASN A 175 -3.27 11.43 12.60
C ASN A 175 -3.15 12.03 11.19
N ILE A 176 -3.96 11.51 10.27
CA ILE A 176 -3.89 11.86 8.85
C ILE A 176 -4.42 13.29 8.60
N GLU A 177 -5.34 13.73 9.45
CA GLU A 177 -5.93 15.06 9.47
C GLU A 177 -4.85 16.15 9.67
N GLY A 178 -3.82 15.87 10.46
CA GLY A 178 -2.68 16.75 10.67
C GLY A 178 -1.64 16.79 9.53
N ASN A 179 -1.65 15.83 8.58
CA ASN A 179 -0.64 15.69 7.53
C ASN A 179 -1.18 15.89 6.09
N GLN A 180 -2.34 16.52 5.92
CA GLN A 180 -2.98 16.68 4.60
C GLN A 180 -2.07 17.32 3.56
N LYS A 181 -1.31 18.38 3.92
CA LYS A 181 -0.40 19.06 2.99
C LYS A 181 0.76 18.17 2.52
N GLY A 182 1.31 17.34 3.41
CA GLY A 182 2.38 16.39 3.08
C GLY A 182 1.89 15.31 2.12
N MET A 183 0.70 14.78 2.36
CA MET A 183 0.07 13.76 1.50
C MET A 183 -0.18 14.27 0.08
N VAL A 184 -0.63 15.52 -0.08
CA VAL A 184 -0.82 16.14 -1.40
C VAL A 184 0.50 16.27 -2.15
N LEU A 185 1.57 16.76 -1.50
CA LEU A 185 2.88 16.92 -2.14
C LEU A 185 3.48 15.58 -2.58
N ILE A 186 3.40 14.58 -1.69
CA ILE A 186 3.78 13.19 -2.00
C ILE A 186 2.99 12.69 -3.20
N GLY A 187 1.67 12.85 -3.15
CA GLY A 187 0.77 12.44 -4.20
C GLY A 187 1.12 13.01 -5.56
N GLN A 188 1.26 14.33 -5.62
CA GLN A 188 1.66 15.05 -6.83
C GLN A 188 3.00 14.54 -7.35
N ALA A 189 4.02 14.48 -6.50
CA ALA A 189 5.35 14.01 -6.89
C ALA A 189 5.30 12.59 -7.49
N PHE A 190 4.60 11.67 -6.82
CA PHE A 190 4.54 10.27 -7.24
C PHE A 190 3.67 10.02 -8.48
N THR A 191 2.73 10.92 -8.79
CA THR A 191 1.87 10.83 -9.97
C THR A 191 2.36 11.63 -11.17
N SER A 192 3.17 12.68 -10.96
CA SER A 192 3.75 13.49 -12.02
C SER A 192 5.17 13.05 -12.41
N MET A 193 5.85 12.28 -11.57
CA MET A 193 7.18 11.75 -11.91
C MET A 193 7.07 10.78 -13.09
N ASN A 194 7.76 11.10 -14.18
CA ASN A 194 7.94 10.17 -15.28
C ASN A 194 8.95 9.10 -14.83
N ARG A 195 8.43 7.98 -14.32
CA ARG A 195 9.27 6.85 -13.88
C ARG A 195 9.64 5.99 -15.07
N MET A 196 10.90 5.57 -15.09
CA MET A 196 11.37 4.50 -15.95
C MET A 196 10.52 3.25 -15.71
N ASN A 197 9.88 2.74 -16.75
CA ASN A 197 9.13 1.49 -16.69
C ASN A 197 9.98 0.32 -17.25
N LEU A 198 9.48 -0.91 -17.18
CA LEU A 198 10.23 -2.08 -17.69
C LEU A 198 10.52 -1.99 -19.19
N TYR A 199 9.64 -1.39 -19.99
CA TYR A 199 9.91 -1.14 -21.41
C TYR A 199 11.10 -0.20 -21.58
N ASP A 200 11.13 0.92 -20.83
CA ASP A 200 12.26 1.85 -20.86
C ASP A 200 13.56 1.16 -20.44
N LEU A 201 13.51 0.36 -19.36
CA LEU A 201 14.65 -0.40 -18.86
C LEU A 201 15.21 -1.36 -19.92
N PHE A 202 14.35 -2.19 -20.50
CA PHE A 202 14.77 -3.15 -21.53
C PHE A 202 15.22 -2.44 -22.81
N MET A 203 14.57 -1.34 -23.19
CA MET A 203 14.99 -0.53 -24.32
C MET A 203 16.38 0.08 -24.09
N MET A 204 16.69 0.55 -22.88
CA MET A 204 18.03 1.00 -22.52
C MET A 204 19.07 -0.11 -22.67
N HIS A 205 18.76 -1.34 -22.30
CA HIS A 205 19.65 -2.47 -22.54
C HIS A 205 19.78 -2.84 -24.01
N VAL A 206 18.71 -2.77 -24.78
CA VAL A 206 18.75 -2.94 -26.24
C VAL A 206 19.68 -1.90 -26.86
N LEU A 207 19.53 -0.62 -26.49
CA LEU A 207 20.37 0.46 -27.00
C LEU A 207 21.84 0.34 -26.56
N ALA A 208 22.11 -0.10 -25.33
CA ALA A 208 23.46 -0.14 -24.78
C ALA A 208 24.25 -1.40 -25.17
N ARG A 209 23.58 -2.56 -25.26
CA ARG A 209 24.24 -3.86 -25.38
C ARG A 209 23.45 -4.91 -26.18
N GLY A 210 22.44 -4.50 -26.94
CA GLY A 210 21.59 -5.41 -27.69
C GLY A 210 21.23 -4.89 -29.07
N LYS A 211 20.21 -5.50 -29.66
CA LYS A 211 19.60 -5.08 -30.92
C LYS A 211 18.12 -5.41 -30.87
N LEU A 212 17.27 -4.46 -31.25
CA LEU A 212 15.84 -4.73 -31.42
C LEU A 212 15.65 -5.52 -32.72
N VAL A 213 14.90 -6.61 -32.65
CA VAL A 213 14.52 -7.43 -33.80
C VAL A 213 13.01 -7.36 -34.01
N GLU A 214 12.55 -7.53 -35.25
CA GLU A 214 11.13 -7.34 -35.60
C GLU A 214 10.28 -8.59 -35.38
N THR A 215 10.90 -9.77 -35.32
CA THR A 215 10.21 -11.04 -35.16
C THR A 215 10.68 -11.80 -33.94
N LYS A 216 9.78 -12.59 -33.35
CA LYS A 216 10.07 -13.41 -32.17
C LYS A 216 11.14 -14.46 -32.45
N ASP A 217 11.17 -15.03 -33.65
CA ASP A 217 12.09 -16.11 -34.03
C ASP A 217 13.55 -15.64 -34.13
N GLU A 218 13.76 -14.34 -34.34
CA GLU A 218 15.10 -13.72 -34.38
C GLU A 218 15.60 -13.26 -33.00
N ALA A 219 14.75 -13.34 -31.97
CA ALA A 219 15.04 -12.77 -30.66
C ALA A 219 15.75 -13.76 -29.75
N ASP A 220 16.96 -13.41 -29.27
CA ASP A 220 17.64 -14.18 -28.22
C ASP A 220 16.91 -14.08 -26.87
N ASN A 221 16.25 -12.94 -26.62
CA ASN A 221 15.44 -12.71 -25.43
C ASN A 221 14.15 -12.00 -25.83
N ILE A 222 13.03 -12.49 -25.31
CA ILE A 222 11.70 -11.93 -25.54
C ILE A 222 11.22 -11.35 -24.22
N PHE A 223 10.74 -10.10 -24.24
CA PHE A 223 10.12 -9.46 -23.10
C PHE A 223 8.64 -9.23 -23.42
N SER A 224 7.74 -9.98 -22.77
CA SER A 224 6.30 -9.86 -23.00
C SER A 224 5.51 -10.21 -21.74
N ILE A 225 4.19 -10.04 -21.76
CA ILE A 225 3.35 -10.32 -20.58
C ILE A 225 3.28 -11.83 -20.29
N ASP A 226 3.19 -12.66 -21.32
CA ASP A 226 2.84 -14.08 -21.20
C ASP A 226 3.94 -15.05 -21.67
N ASP A 227 5.07 -14.53 -22.17
CA ASP A 227 6.07 -15.30 -22.88
C ASP A 227 7.48 -14.67 -22.80
N GLY A 228 8.51 -15.52 -22.76
CA GLY A 228 9.89 -15.09 -22.52
C GLY A 228 10.14 -14.66 -21.08
N ILE A 229 10.84 -13.54 -20.89
CA ILE A 229 11.03 -12.87 -19.60
C ILE A 229 9.82 -11.94 -19.38
N THR A 230 9.02 -12.27 -18.37
CA THR A 230 7.79 -11.55 -18.05
C THR A 230 8.03 -10.47 -16.98
N PRO A 231 7.11 -9.49 -16.82
CA PRO A 231 7.17 -8.53 -15.73
C PRO A 231 7.18 -9.16 -14.32
N PHE A 232 6.80 -10.43 -14.20
CA PHE A 232 6.73 -11.16 -12.94
C PHE A 232 8.03 -11.91 -12.60
N ASP A 233 8.96 -12.03 -13.55
CA ASP A 233 10.28 -12.64 -13.36
C ASP A 233 11.26 -11.69 -12.65
N LEU A 234 10.83 -11.14 -11.52
CA LEU A 234 11.52 -10.06 -10.80
C LEU A 234 12.96 -10.42 -10.44
N ASP A 235 13.23 -11.68 -10.09
CA ASP A 235 14.59 -12.15 -9.76
C ASP A 235 15.53 -12.11 -10.98
N ILE A 236 15.03 -12.45 -12.17
CA ILE A 236 15.79 -12.38 -13.42
C ILE A 236 16.00 -10.92 -13.81
N ILE A 237 14.95 -10.10 -13.71
CA ILE A 237 15.01 -8.68 -14.03
C ILE A 237 16.04 -7.99 -13.12
N ALA A 238 15.97 -8.21 -11.81
CA ALA A 238 16.88 -7.62 -10.84
C ALA A 238 18.34 -8.04 -11.09
N SER A 239 18.58 -9.35 -11.29
CA SER A 239 19.95 -9.88 -11.43
C SER A 239 20.63 -9.51 -12.75
N LYS A 240 19.88 -9.40 -13.85
CA LYS A 240 20.46 -9.20 -15.18
C LYS A 240 20.33 -7.77 -15.72
N TYR A 241 19.35 -7.01 -15.24
CA TYR A 241 18.95 -5.74 -15.86
C TYR A 241 18.88 -4.56 -14.87
N MET A 242 19.03 -4.75 -13.55
CA MET A 242 19.07 -3.64 -12.58
C MET A 242 20.45 -3.37 -11.97
N LEU A 243 21.47 -4.16 -12.31
CA LEU A 243 22.86 -4.05 -11.79
C LEU A 243 23.82 -3.47 -12.83
#